data_AF-A0A6I1W7R9-F1
#
_entry.id   AF-A0A6I1W7R9-F1
#
_cell.length_a   1.000
_cell.length_b   1.000
_cell.length_c   1.000
_cell.angle_alpha   90.00
_cell.angle_beta   90.00
_cell.angle_gamma   90.00
#
_symmetry.space_group_name_H-M   'P 1'
#
loop_
_entity.id
_entity.type
_entity.pdbx_description
1 polymer ?
#
loop_
_entity_poly.entity_id
_entity_poly.type
_entity_poly.pdbx_seq_one_letter_code
_entity_poly.pdbx_strand_id
1 'polypeptide(L)' 'MARIVRIHEYGDASVLKLEDLEVSAPAANEVQISVKAFGLNRAEVMFR' A
#
# COMPACT_ATOMS: atom_id res chain seq x y z
N MET A 1 -7.03 1.99 11.68
CA MET A 1 -6.72 0.76 10.91
C MET A 1 -7.08 0.87 9.44
N ALA A 2 -6.11 0.64 8.55
CA ALA A 2 -6.27 0.49 7.11
C ALA A 2 -5.67 -0.84 6.66
N ARG A 3 -6.39 -1.58 5.83
CA ARG A 3 -5.92 -2.84 5.23
C ARG A 3 -5.12 -2.53 3.98
N ILE A 4 -3.84 -2.86 3.97
CA ILE A 4 -2.92 -2.52 2.88
C ILE A 4 -2.13 -3.74 2.41
N VAL A 5 -1.61 -3.67 1.19
CA VAL A 5 -0.65 -4.65 0.65
C VAL A 5 0.76 -4.12 0.89
N ARG A 6 1.62 -4.89 1.57
CA ARG A 6 3.04 -4.57 1.79
C ARG A 6 3.96 -5.59 1.14
N ILE A 7 5.12 -5.11 0.71
CA ILE A 7 6.22 -5.87 0.14
C ILE A 7 7.42 -5.68 1.08
N HIS A 8 7.95 -6.76 1.64
CA HIS A 8 9.11 -6.73 2.53
C HIS A 8 10.36 -7.35 1.90
N GLU A 9 10.18 -8.14 0.85
CA GLU A 9 11.23 -8.87 0.14
C GLU A 9 10.90 -8.90 -1.36
N TYR A 10 11.93 -9.00 -2.20
CA TYR A 10 11.75 -9.17 -3.64
C TYR A 10 11.28 -10.59 -3.96
N GLY A 11 10.43 -10.72 -4.98
CA GLY A 11 9.94 -12.01 -5.44
C GLY A 11 8.73 -11.87 -6.36
N ASP A 12 8.05 -12.98 -6.59
CA ASP A 12 6.78 -12.99 -7.32
C ASP A 12 5.60 -12.56 -6.43
N ALA A 13 4.37 -12.73 -6.90
CA ALA A 13 3.17 -12.33 -6.16
C ALA A 13 3.03 -12.97 -4.76
N SER A 14 3.75 -14.06 -4.46
CA SER A 14 3.73 -14.71 -3.15
C SER A 14 4.31 -13.84 -2.02
N VAL A 15 5.11 -12.81 -2.34
CA VAL A 15 5.67 -11.90 -1.33
C VAL A 15 4.69 -10.82 -0.85
N LEU A 16 3.53 -10.69 -1.51
CA LEU A 16 2.51 -9.69 -1.17
C LEU A 16 1.79 -10.09 0.13
N LYS A 17 1.86 -9.22 1.14
CA LYS A 17 1.21 -9.45 2.44
C LYS A 17 0.12 -8.43 2.69
N LEU A 18 -1.06 -8.93 3.10
CA LEU A 18 -2.16 -8.08 3.57
C LEU A 18 -1.98 -7.83 5.06
N GLU A 19 -1.90 -6.55 5.43
CA GLU A 19 -1.68 -6.12 6.81
C GLU A 19 -2.66 -5.01 7.19
N ASP A 20 -3.09 -4.99 8.45
CA ASP A 20 -3.84 -3.87 9.02
C ASP A 20 -2.88 -2.93 9.74
N LEU A 21 -2.83 -1.67 9.31
CA LEU A 21 -1.95 -0.65 9.88
C LEU A 21 -2.75 0.52 10.45
N GLU A 22 -2.27 1.07 11.57
CA GLU A 22 -2.75 2.37 12.02
C GLU A 22 -2.20 3.48 11.13
N VAL A 23 -3.09 4.39 10.74
CA VAL A 23 -2.76 5.53 9.89
C VAL A 23 -2.78 6.76 10.78
N SER A 24 -1.62 7.41 10.91
CA SER A 24 -1.49 8.65 11.66
C SER A 24 -2.33 9.77 11.05
N ALA A 25 -2.73 10.73 11.88
CA ALA A 25 -3.40 11.94 11.40
C ALA A 25 -2.46 12.72 10.44
N PRO A 26 -3.02 13.38 9.41
CA PRO A 26 -2.23 14.15 8.45
C PRO A 26 -1.53 15.33 9.14
N ALA A 27 -0.31 15.64 8.70
CA ALA A 27 0.41 16.84 9.11
C ALA A 27 -0.11 18.10 8.40
N ALA A 28 0.49 19.25 8.70
CA ALA A 28 0.19 20.48 7.99
C ALA A 28 0.47 20.32 6.48
N ASN A 29 -0.52 20.67 5.65
CA ASN A 29 -0.52 20.52 4.19
C ASN A 29 -0.63 19.08 3.66
N GLU A 30 -1.05 18.12 4.49
CA GLU A 30 -1.38 16.76 4.06
C GLU A 30 -2.89 16.52 4.11
N VAL A 31 -3.34 15.50 3.38
CA VAL A 31 -4.73 15.01 3.42
C VAL A 31 -4.74 13.50 3.64
N GLN A 32 -5.73 13.04 4.39
CA GLN A 32 -5.98 11.61 4.56
C GLN A 32 -7.17 11.19 3.68
N ILE A 33 -7.00 10.11 2.91
CA ILE A 33 -8.00 9.64 1.94
C ILE A 33 -8.52 8.27 2.35
N SER A 34 -9.85 8.11 2.35
CA SER A 34 -10.48 6.79 2.42
C SER A 34 -10.57 6.19 1.02
N VAL A 35 -9.62 5.30 0.67
CA VAL A 35 -9.55 4.67 -0.65
C VAL A 35 -10.78 3.77 -0.87
N LYS A 36 -11.53 4.02 -1.94
CA LYS A 36 -12.66 3.16 -2.39
C LYS A 36 -12.28 2.23 -3.54
N ALA A 37 -11.31 2.63 -4.34
CA ALA A 37 -10.72 1.86 -5.42
C ALA A 37 -9.27 2.33 -5.63
N PHE A 38 -8.40 1.42 -6.07
CA PHE A 38 -7.03 1.74 -6.46
C PHE A 38 -6.75 1.12 -7.84
N GLY A 39 -5.93 1.81 -8.64
CA GLY A 39 -5.46 1.29 -9.92
C GLY A 39 -4.33 0.29 -9.72
N LEU A 40 -4.23 -0.68 -10.63
CA LEU A 40 -3.07 -1.55 -10.77
C LEU A 40 -2.38 -1.18 -12.06
N ASN A 41 -1.10 -0.82 -12.00
CA ASN A 41 -0.30 -0.53 -13.19
C ASN A 41 0.67 -1.68 -13.46
N ARG A 42 1.41 -1.55 -14.57
CA ARG A 42 2.55 -2.44 -14.85
C ARG A 42 3.73 -2.14 -13.93
N ALA A 43 3.85 -0.92 -13.41
CA ALA A 43 4.99 -0.49 -12.62
C ALA A 43 5.12 -1.24 -11.29
N GLU A 44 4.01 -1.72 -10.72
CA GLU A 44 3.98 -2.41 -9.43
C GLU A 44 4.74 -3.74 -9.46
N VAL A 45 4.85 -4.39 -10.62
CA VAL A 45 5.63 -5.63 -10.81
C VAL A 45 7.05 -5.39 -11.32
N MET A 46 7.46 -4.13 -11.46
CA MET A 46 8.79 -3.76 -11.94
C MET A 46 9.82 -3.63 -10.82
N PHE A 47 9.44 -3.86 -9.56
CA PHE A 47 10.38 -4.03 -8.45
C PHE A 47 11.11 -5.36 -8.63
N ARG A 48 12.42 -5.28 -8.86
CA ARG A 48 13.34 -6.40 -9.12
C ARG A 48 14.60 -6.20 -8.31
#